data_AF-A0A319C7B6-F1
#
_entry.id   AF-A0A319C7B6-F1
#
_cell.length_a   1.000
_cell.length_b   1.000
_cell.length_c   1.000
_cell.angle_alpha   90.00
_cell.angle_beta   90.00
_cell.angle_gamma   90.00
#
_symmetry.space_group_name_H-M   'P 1'
#
loop_
_entity.id
_entity.type
_entity.pdbx_description
1 polymer ?
#
loop_
_entity_poly.entity_id
_entity_poly.type
_entity_poly.pdbx_seq_one_letter_code
_entity_poly.pdbx_strand_id
1 'polypeptide(L)'
;MSSSSDPILRLTSSIQIHAPLDAVWSALTDTTTWAEWNRFVPAVTIREQPQPPSPPRPSPTPPPATATNPPTDSSQEPPAAPAAAAAAATLQKGTRMTFHVNMHPAAASTAPQSFRNVDNHVGLVVTECFPPASPSSPSGLGEGGDAGTTATATATATATPTTRHARITWANDTTFQGRVMAALLSAERVHELVEREVVDDTTGRTRVVTEVTNWEVQDGYLAYVVKWMFGARLEENFRCWVQDLKGFVEGQQTQKGGVVA
;
A
#
# COMPACT_ATOMS: atom_id res chain seq x y z
N MET A 1 -13.12 -22.76 -9.81
CA MET A 1 -12.52 -24.07 -9.46
C MET A 1 -11.55 -23.83 -8.32
N SER A 2 -12.04 -24.00 -7.09
CA SER A 2 -11.25 -23.80 -5.86
C SER A 2 -10.45 -25.08 -5.59
N SER A 3 -9.18 -25.10 -5.94
CA SER A 3 -8.23 -26.10 -5.43
C SER A 3 -7.44 -25.42 -4.33
N SER A 4 -7.93 -25.50 -3.09
CA SER A 4 -7.21 -25.06 -1.89
C SER A 4 -6.11 -26.07 -1.59
N SER A 5 -5.04 -26.04 -2.39
CA SER A 5 -3.78 -26.60 -1.93
C SER A 5 -3.26 -25.66 -0.85
N ASP A 6 -3.04 -26.18 0.36
CA ASP A 6 -2.44 -25.38 1.42
C ASP A 6 -1.08 -24.83 0.94
N PRO A 7 -0.80 -23.53 1.16
CA PRO A 7 0.47 -22.95 0.77
C PRO A 7 1.62 -23.59 1.54
N ILE A 8 2.74 -23.86 0.86
CA ILE A 8 3.92 -24.51 1.45
C ILE A 8 4.50 -23.66 2.60
N LEU A 9 4.56 -22.35 2.39
CA LEU A 9 4.95 -21.37 3.40
C LEU A 9 3.85 -20.32 3.55
N ARG A 10 3.42 -20.12 4.80
CA ARG A 10 2.51 -19.06 5.19
C ARG A 10 3.16 -18.23 6.29
N LEU A 11 3.29 -16.94 6.04
CA LEU A 11 3.77 -15.95 6.99
C LEU A 11 2.62 -15.02 7.31
N THR A 12 2.41 -14.72 8.60
CA THR A 12 1.35 -13.81 9.04
C THR A 12 1.86 -12.97 10.20
N SER A 13 1.58 -11.67 10.17
CA SER A 13 1.80 -10.75 11.28
C SER A 13 0.62 -9.79 11.36
N SER A 14 0.11 -9.53 12.56
CA SER A 14 -0.97 -8.57 12.79
C SER A 14 -0.63 -7.66 13.96
N ILE A 15 -1.01 -6.39 13.86
CA ILE A 15 -0.81 -5.39 14.90
C ILE A 15 -1.90 -4.33 14.89
N GLN A 16 -2.23 -3.80 16.07
CA GLN A 16 -3.09 -2.63 16.21
C GLN A 16 -2.27 -1.35 16.25
N ILE A 17 -2.64 -0.38 15.42
CA ILE A 17 -2.01 0.94 15.32
C ILE A 17 -3.02 1.97 15.81
N HIS A 18 -2.62 2.81 16.76
CA HIS A 18 -3.42 3.88 17.34
C HIS A 18 -3.40 5.10 16.42
N ALA A 19 -3.91 4.92 15.21
CA ALA A 19 -4.04 5.96 14.21
C ALA A 19 -5.24 5.68 13.29
N PRO A 20 -5.81 6.73 12.66
CA PRO A 20 -6.85 6.58 11.65
C PRO A 20 -6.37 5.76 10.44
N LEU A 21 -7.29 5.01 9.83
CA LEU A 21 -7.04 4.13 8.69
C LEU A 21 -6.38 4.87 7.52
N ASP A 22 -6.79 6.12 7.25
CA ASP A 22 -6.25 6.95 6.17
C ASP A 22 -4.75 7.24 6.35
N ALA A 23 -4.31 7.49 7.59
CA ALA A 23 -2.91 7.77 7.89
C ALA A 23 -2.04 6.52 7.70
N VAL A 24 -2.54 5.37 8.17
CA VAL A 24 -1.84 4.08 8.00
C VAL A 24 -1.76 3.69 6.53
N TRP A 25 -2.87 3.84 5.80
CA TRP A 25 -2.92 3.58 4.36
C TRP A 25 -1.95 4.48 3.57
N SER A 26 -1.93 5.78 3.88
CA SER A 26 -1.01 6.72 3.24
C SER A 26 0.44 6.34 3.48
N ALA A 27 0.84 6.05 4.72
CA ALA A 27 2.21 5.64 5.03
C ALA A 27 2.59 4.29 4.37
N LEU A 28 1.65 3.36 4.30
CA LEU A 28 1.88 2.07 3.66
C LEU A 28 2.02 2.20 2.13
N THR A 29 1.26 3.07 1.48
CA THR A 29 1.26 3.18 0.01
C THR A 29 2.23 4.23 -0.53
N ASP A 30 2.65 5.19 0.28
CA ASP A 30 3.67 6.17 -0.08
C ASP A 30 5.08 5.62 0.17
N THR A 31 5.68 5.10 -0.90
CA THR A 31 7.01 4.49 -0.85
C THR A 31 8.13 5.47 -0.53
N THR A 32 7.91 6.78 -0.67
CA THR A 32 8.94 7.78 -0.35
C THR A 32 9.31 7.80 1.12
N THR A 33 8.37 7.41 1.98
CA THR A 33 8.54 7.40 3.44
C THR A 33 9.25 6.14 3.94
N TRP A 34 9.33 5.08 3.14
CA TRP A 34 9.74 3.76 3.63
C TRP A 34 11.18 3.71 4.14
N ALA A 35 12.07 4.55 3.59
CA ALA A 35 13.45 4.65 4.07
C ALA A 35 13.55 5.16 5.51
N GLU A 36 12.56 5.91 5.98
CA GLU A 36 12.55 6.50 7.32
C GLU A 36 12.10 5.51 8.40
N TRP A 37 11.27 4.52 8.04
CA TRP A 37 10.66 3.62 9.01
C TRP A 37 10.87 2.14 8.71
N ASN A 38 10.81 1.70 7.45
CA ASN A 38 10.78 0.28 7.11
C ASN A 38 12.18 -0.34 7.08
N ARG A 39 12.62 -0.95 8.19
CA ARG A 39 13.94 -1.58 8.24
C ARG A 39 14.07 -2.82 7.35
N PHE A 40 12.96 -3.47 7.03
CA PHE A 40 12.93 -4.68 6.20
C PHE A 40 12.95 -4.34 4.70
N VAL A 41 12.24 -3.30 4.27
CA VAL A 41 12.26 -2.77 2.90
C VAL A 41 12.57 -1.28 2.91
N PRO A 42 13.83 -0.90 3.15
CA PRO A 42 14.23 0.50 3.26
C PRO A 42 14.18 1.28 1.94
N ALA A 43 14.13 0.59 0.80
CA ALA A 43 14.02 1.26 -0.50
C ALA A 43 13.10 0.50 -1.45
N VAL A 44 12.41 1.27 -2.30
CA VAL A 44 11.56 0.77 -3.38
C VAL A 44 11.92 1.50 -4.66
N THR A 45 12.06 0.76 -5.76
CA THR A 45 12.21 1.35 -7.10
C THR A 45 10.98 1.02 -7.92
N ILE A 46 10.19 2.03 -8.27
CA ILE A 46 9.05 1.87 -9.18
C ILE A 46 9.58 1.77 -10.60
N ARG A 47 9.31 0.64 -11.26
CA ARG A 47 9.74 0.36 -12.64
C ARG A 47 8.72 0.82 -13.65
N GLU A 48 7.44 0.63 -13.33
CA GLU A 48 6.33 0.96 -14.21
C GLU A 48 5.09 1.27 -13.36
N GLN A 49 4.34 2.30 -13.74
CA GLN A 49 3.07 2.62 -13.10
C GLN A 49 2.04 3.01 -14.17
N PRO A 50 0.76 2.62 -14.04
CA PRO A 50 -0.28 3.08 -14.94
C PRO A 50 -0.40 4.60 -14.88
N GLN A 51 -0.21 5.29 -16.01
CA GLN A 51 -0.43 6.73 -16.04
C GLN A 51 -1.94 7.04 -16.02
N PRO A 52 -2.36 8.10 -15.31
CA PRO A 52 -3.70 8.63 -15.50
C PRO A 52 -3.87 9.06 -16.97
N PRO A 53 -5.07 8.91 -17.56
CA PRO A 53 -5.31 9.32 -18.93
C PRO A 53 -4.94 10.79 -19.09
N SER A 54 -4.01 11.08 -19.99
CA SER A 54 -3.65 12.46 -20.31
C SER A 54 -4.89 13.22 -20.77
N PRO A 55 -5.13 14.47 -20.32
CA PRO A 55 -6.22 15.27 -20.86
C PRO A 55 -6.05 15.40 -22.38
N PRO A 56 -7.15 15.42 -23.16
CA PRO A 56 -7.06 15.54 -24.61
C PRO A 56 -6.27 16.80 -24.95
N ARG A 57 -5.16 16.62 -25.67
CA ARG A 57 -4.34 17.73 -26.17
C ARG A 57 -5.26 18.62 -27.03
N PRO A 58 -5.36 19.94 -26.77
CA PRO A 58 -6.09 20.82 -27.66
C PRO A 58 -5.46 20.71 -29.05
N SER A 59 -6.30 20.43 -30.05
CA SER A 59 -5.91 20.29 -31.46
C SER A 59 -5.06 21.48 -31.90
N PRO A 60 -3.99 21.28 -32.68
CA PRO A 60 -3.22 22.40 -33.21
C PRO A 60 -4.14 23.19 -34.17
N THR A 61 -4.58 24.37 -33.73
CA THR A 61 -5.18 25.37 -34.62
C THR A 61 -4.13 25.75 -35.66
N PRO A 62 -4.39 25.67 -36.98
CA PRO A 62 -3.42 26.10 -37.97
C PRO A 62 -3.21 27.62 -37.85
N PRO A 63 -1.97 28.12 -37.76
CA PRO A 63 -1.71 29.56 -37.69
C PRO A 63 -1.93 30.21 -39.08
N PRO A 64 -2.45 31.44 -39.16
CA PRO A 64 -2.40 32.21 -40.39
C PRO A 64 -0.96 32.59 -40.70
N ALA A 65 -0.61 32.51 -41.98
CA ALA A 65 0.73 32.77 -42.49
C ALA A 65 1.22 34.20 -42.23
N THR A 66 2.54 34.31 -41.99
CA THR A 66 3.49 35.34 -42.48
C THR A 66 4.29 36.07 -41.40
N ALA A 67 5.60 36.18 -41.69
CA ALA A 67 6.61 37.14 -41.20
C ALA A 67 7.52 36.74 -40.02
N THR A 68 8.65 36.11 -40.39
CA THR A 68 10.05 36.55 -40.14
C THR A 68 10.38 37.21 -38.79
N ASN A 69 11.15 36.49 -37.95
CA ASN A 69 12.45 36.95 -37.38
C ASN A 69 13.20 35.79 -36.65
N PRO A 70 14.55 35.89 -36.47
CA PRO A 70 15.45 34.74 -36.26
C PRO A 70 16.01 34.64 -34.81
N PRO A 71 17.01 33.77 -34.54
CA PRO A 71 16.97 32.76 -33.49
C PRO A 71 17.21 33.33 -32.07
N THR A 72 16.50 32.81 -31.07
CA THR A 72 16.86 33.01 -29.66
C THR A 72 16.88 31.65 -28.97
N ASP A 73 18.10 31.27 -28.62
CA ASP A 73 18.46 30.23 -27.68
C ASP A 73 17.70 30.44 -26.36
N SER A 74 16.89 29.46 -25.97
CA SER A 74 16.25 29.36 -24.65
C SER A 74 15.66 27.96 -24.51
N SER A 75 16.51 26.99 -24.15
CA SER A 75 16.07 25.80 -23.44
C SER A 75 15.50 26.21 -22.08
N GLN A 76 14.25 26.67 -22.08
CA GLN A 76 13.46 26.88 -20.88
C GLN A 76 12.37 25.81 -20.85
N GLU A 77 12.73 24.66 -20.29
CA GLU A 77 11.78 23.64 -19.86
C GLU A 77 10.94 24.24 -18.71
N PRO A 78 9.59 24.24 -18.80
CA PRO A 78 8.76 24.76 -17.72
C PRO A 78 8.78 23.81 -16.50
N PRO A 79 8.81 24.32 -15.26
CA PRO A 79 8.82 23.50 -14.05
C PRO A 79 7.42 22.96 -13.77
N ALA A 80 7.07 21.84 -14.38
CA ALA A 80 6.00 20.95 -13.94
C ALA A 80 6.67 19.63 -13.53
N ALA A 81 6.52 19.04 -12.34
CA ALA A 81 5.65 19.33 -11.22
C ALA A 81 6.15 18.49 -10.02
N PRO A 82 6.32 19.07 -8.82
CA PRO A 82 6.55 18.25 -7.61
C PRO A 82 5.37 17.30 -7.32
N ALA A 83 4.16 17.66 -7.76
CA ALA A 83 2.96 16.84 -7.62
C ALA A 83 2.94 15.58 -8.51
N ALA A 84 3.59 15.61 -9.68
CA ALA A 84 3.65 14.44 -10.57
C ALA A 84 4.63 13.37 -10.03
N ALA A 85 5.74 13.80 -9.42
CA ALA A 85 6.68 12.90 -8.76
C ALA A 85 6.09 12.26 -7.49
N ALA A 86 5.31 13.03 -6.71
CA ALA A 86 4.60 12.51 -5.53
C ALA A 86 3.51 11.48 -5.91
N ALA A 87 2.73 11.73 -6.96
CA ALA A 87 1.76 10.78 -7.48
C ALA A 87 2.44 9.51 -8.05
N ALA A 88 3.64 9.65 -8.62
CA ALA A 88 4.43 8.54 -9.14
C ALA A 88 4.99 7.61 -8.04
N ALA A 89 5.00 8.05 -6.77
CA ALA A 89 5.55 7.29 -5.66
C ALA A 89 4.49 6.58 -4.78
N THR A 90 3.21 6.94 -4.96
CA THR A 90 2.09 6.29 -4.28
C THR A 90 1.66 5.06 -5.07
N LEU A 91 1.57 3.91 -4.42
CA LEU A 91 1.30 2.63 -5.07
C LEU A 91 -0.15 2.52 -5.55
N GLN A 92 -0.33 2.01 -6.77
CA GLN A 92 -1.63 1.81 -7.43
C GLN A 92 -1.70 0.40 -8.05
N LYS A 93 -2.92 -0.10 -8.31
CA LYS A 93 -3.09 -1.38 -9.01
C LYS A 93 -2.34 -1.36 -10.35
N GLY A 94 -1.55 -2.40 -10.62
CA GLY A 94 -0.71 -2.53 -11.81
C GLY A 94 0.69 -1.93 -11.68
N THR A 95 1.01 -1.23 -10.59
CA THR A 95 2.36 -0.71 -10.35
C THR A 95 3.35 -1.88 -10.25
N ARG A 96 4.44 -1.84 -11.01
CA ARG A 96 5.56 -2.79 -10.95
C ARG A 96 6.72 -2.13 -10.25
N MET A 97 7.30 -2.81 -9.27
CA MET A 97 8.36 -2.26 -8.44
C MET A 97 9.35 -3.31 -7.97
N THR A 98 10.53 -2.86 -7.56
CA THR A 98 11.56 -3.67 -6.90
C THR A 98 11.61 -3.28 -5.43
N PHE A 99 11.42 -4.25 -4.54
CA PHE A 99 11.76 -4.10 -3.12
C PHE A 99 13.23 -4.40 -2.93
N HIS A 100 13.93 -3.47 -2.27
CA HIS A 100 15.30 -3.66 -1.81
C HIS A 100 15.24 -4.19 -0.39
N VAL A 101 15.31 -5.51 -0.25
CA VAL A 101 15.03 -6.22 0.99
C VAL A 101 16.28 -6.34 1.85
N ASN A 102 16.19 -5.89 3.09
CA ASN A 102 17.17 -6.16 4.12
C ASN A 102 16.77 -7.40 4.92
N MET A 103 17.43 -8.54 4.69
CA MET A 103 17.14 -9.79 5.40
C MET A 103 17.58 -9.81 6.86
N HIS A 104 18.21 -8.74 7.36
CA HIS A 104 18.73 -8.63 8.73
C HIS A 104 18.32 -7.31 9.42
N PRO A 105 17.01 -6.99 9.52
CA PRO A 105 16.55 -5.71 10.08
C PRO A 105 16.78 -5.61 11.59
N ALA A 106 16.84 -6.73 12.30
CA ALA A 106 17.18 -6.81 13.73
C ALA A 106 18.71 -6.75 14.00
N ALA A 107 19.54 -7.02 12.99
CA ALA A 107 20.95 -7.37 13.16
C ALA A 107 21.93 -6.40 12.50
N ALA A 108 21.61 -5.09 12.51
CA ALA A 108 22.61 -4.05 12.25
C ALA A 108 23.91 -4.23 13.08
N SER A 109 23.90 -5.05 14.16
CA SER A 109 25.11 -5.40 14.93
C SER A 109 25.56 -6.88 14.97
N THR A 110 24.79 -7.90 14.53
CA THR A 110 25.16 -9.32 14.81
C THR A 110 25.14 -10.31 13.63
N ALA A 111 24.72 -9.92 12.43
CA ALA A 111 24.75 -10.82 11.26
C ALA A 111 26.17 -10.97 10.68
N PRO A 112 26.58 -12.16 10.20
CA PRO A 112 27.85 -12.36 9.51
C PRO A 112 27.97 -11.42 8.29
N GLN A 113 29.14 -10.79 8.10
CA GLN A 113 29.35 -9.78 7.06
C GLN A 113 29.00 -10.25 5.63
N SER A 114 29.14 -11.55 5.34
CA SER A 114 28.79 -12.15 4.04
C SER A 114 27.31 -12.03 3.67
N PHE A 115 26.41 -11.88 4.65
CA PHE A 115 24.96 -11.73 4.41
C PHE A 115 24.48 -10.26 4.43
N ARG A 116 25.35 -9.32 4.83
CA ARG A 116 25.02 -7.88 4.84
C ARG A 116 25.05 -7.24 3.46
N ASN A 117 25.80 -7.83 2.53
CA ASN A 117 26.00 -7.34 1.16
C ASN A 117 25.17 -8.10 0.10
N VAL A 118 24.16 -8.87 0.52
CA VAL A 118 23.26 -9.49 -0.46
C VAL A 118 22.19 -8.45 -0.81
N ASP A 119 22.36 -7.84 -1.98
CA ASP A 119 21.34 -7.04 -2.64
C ASP A 119 20.12 -7.93 -2.96
N ASN A 120 19.23 -8.10 -1.98
CA ASN A 120 18.02 -8.91 -2.16
C ASN A 120 16.96 -8.06 -2.86
N HIS A 121 16.94 -8.12 -4.19
CA HIS A 121 15.95 -7.43 -5.00
C HIS A 121 14.77 -8.34 -5.31
N VAL A 122 13.57 -7.96 -4.85
CA VAL A 122 12.34 -8.71 -5.13
C VAL A 122 11.46 -7.89 -6.06
N GLY A 123 11.27 -8.37 -7.28
CA GLY A 123 10.34 -7.77 -8.24
C GLY A 123 8.90 -8.15 -7.91
N LEU A 124 8.05 -7.14 -7.72
CA LEU A 124 6.63 -7.30 -7.40
C LEU A 124 5.76 -6.46 -8.35
N VAL A 125 4.50 -6.89 -8.46
CA VAL A 125 3.43 -6.14 -9.09
C VAL A 125 2.25 -6.00 -8.12
N VAL A 126 1.63 -4.82 -8.08
CA VAL A 126 0.39 -4.60 -7.34
C VAL A 126 -0.76 -5.24 -8.12
N THR A 127 -1.32 -6.33 -7.60
CA THR A 127 -2.45 -7.01 -8.26
C THR A 127 -3.80 -6.42 -7.81
N GLU A 128 -3.87 -5.95 -6.57
CA GLU A 128 -5.06 -5.33 -5.98
C GLU A 128 -4.66 -4.12 -5.14
N CYS A 129 -5.46 -3.05 -5.19
CA CYS A 129 -5.26 -1.85 -4.38
C CYS A 129 -6.64 -1.21 -4.12
N PHE A 130 -7.17 -1.46 -2.93
CA PHE A 130 -8.45 -0.97 -2.43
C PHE A 130 -8.19 0.07 -1.34
N PRO A 131 -8.18 1.37 -1.68
CA PRO A 131 -8.04 2.42 -0.68
C PRO A 131 -9.26 2.45 0.26
N PRO A 132 -9.11 3.03 1.46
CA PRO A 132 -10.23 3.19 2.36
C PRO A 132 -11.36 3.99 1.72
N ALA A 133 -12.60 3.55 1.93
CA ALA A 133 -13.77 4.31 1.51
C ALA A 133 -13.79 5.67 2.22
N SER A 134 -14.09 6.74 1.47
CA SER A 134 -14.27 8.07 2.05
C SER A 134 -15.33 8.02 3.17
N PRO A 135 -15.14 8.72 4.29
CA PRO A 135 -15.99 8.61 5.49
C PRO A 135 -17.44 9.14 5.33
N SER A 136 -17.92 9.39 4.10
CA SER A 136 -19.23 9.99 3.85
C SER A 136 -19.75 9.66 2.44
N SER A 137 -20.61 8.64 2.35
CA SER A 137 -21.93 8.76 1.71
C SER A 137 -22.71 7.47 1.98
N PRO A 138 -23.71 7.48 2.89
CA PRO A 138 -24.63 6.36 3.01
C PRO A 138 -25.28 6.10 1.65
N SER A 139 -25.06 4.91 1.09
CA SER A 139 -25.61 4.51 -0.19
C SER A 139 -27.14 4.55 -0.18
N GLY A 140 -27.71 5.31 -1.12
CA GLY A 140 -28.96 4.95 -1.79
C GLY A 140 -30.27 5.36 -1.12
N LEU A 141 -30.54 6.67 -0.98
CA LEU A 141 -31.93 7.14 -1.14
C LEU A 141 -32.17 7.29 -2.64
N GLY A 142 -32.84 6.28 -3.23
CA GLY A 142 -33.33 6.35 -4.59
C GLY A 142 -34.35 7.48 -4.72
N GLU A 143 -34.06 8.41 -5.63
CA GLU A 143 -34.98 9.45 -6.08
C GLU A 143 -35.91 8.85 -7.14
N GLY A 144 -37.22 8.89 -6.90
CA GLY A 144 -38.26 8.43 -7.82
C GLY A 144 -39.61 8.43 -7.12
N GLY A 145 -40.34 9.53 -7.23
CA GLY A 145 -41.59 9.76 -6.52
C GLY A 145 -42.76 8.92 -7.02
N ASP A 146 -43.75 8.70 -6.15
CA ASP A 146 -45.13 9.09 -6.43
C ASP A 146 -45.95 9.15 -5.12
N ALA A 147 -47.02 9.93 -5.14
CA ALA A 147 -47.86 10.23 -4.00
C ALA A 147 -48.73 9.04 -3.51
N GLY A 148 -48.94 8.95 -2.20
CA GLY A 148 -50.15 8.33 -1.64
C GLY A 148 -49.96 7.33 -0.49
N THR A 149 -50.50 7.71 0.67
CA THR A 149 -51.13 6.84 1.69
C THR A 149 -50.24 6.09 2.69
N THR A 150 -50.30 6.62 3.91
CA THR A 150 -50.21 5.99 5.24
C THR A 150 -49.89 4.48 5.32
N ALA A 151 -48.69 4.17 5.81
CA ALA A 151 -48.44 2.91 6.52
C ALA A 151 -47.31 3.10 7.54
N THR A 152 -47.68 3.04 8.82
CA THR A 152 -46.79 2.90 9.97
C THR A 152 -45.93 1.64 9.79
N ALA A 153 -44.62 1.82 9.61
CA ALA A 153 -43.65 0.73 9.72
C ALA A 153 -42.48 1.19 10.58
N THR A 154 -42.49 0.73 11.83
CA THR A 154 -41.34 0.72 12.72
C THR A 154 -40.23 -0.12 12.07
N ALA A 155 -39.38 0.52 11.29
CA ALA A 155 -38.16 -0.08 10.78
C ALA A 155 -37.02 0.27 11.75
N THR A 156 -36.81 -0.61 12.73
CA THR A 156 -35.55 -0.69 13.47
C THR A 156 -34.49 -1.20 12.49
N ALA A 157 -33.99 -0.31 11.62
CA ALA A 157 -32.79 -0.58 10.85
C ALA A 157 -31.62 -0.59 11.83
N THR A 158 -31.22 -1.79 12.24
CA THR A 158 -29.94 -2.00 12.91
C THR A 158 -28.87 -1.72 11.86
N ALA A 159 -28.47 -0.45 11.74
CA ALA A 159 -27.32 -0.06 10.95
C ALA A 159 -26.10 -0.69 11.63
N THR A 160 -25.67 -1.84 11.12
CA THR A 160 -24.37 -2.41 11.47
C THR A 160 -23.34 -1.33 11.10
N PRO A 161 -22.53 -0.82 12.04
CA PRO A 161 -21.53 0.17 11.71
C PRO A 161 -20.61 -0.45 10.66
N THR A 162 -20.58 0.14 9.47
CA THR A 162 -19.76 -0.36 8.36
C THR A 162 -18.31 -0.10 8.72
N THR A 163 -17.61 -1.16 9.11
CA THR A 163 -16.20 -1.09 9.42
C THR A 163 -15.42 -0.75 8.16
N ARG A 164 -14.73 0.40 8.13
CA ARG A 164 -13.89 0.79 7.01
C ARG A 164 -12.74 -0.21 6.86
N HIS A 165 -12.44 -0.58 5.61
CA HIS A 165 -11.38 -1.52 5.27
C HIS A 165 -10.60 -1.00 4.06
N ALA A 166 -9.29 -1.26 4.05
CA ALA A 166 -8.40 -1.04 2.93
C ALA A 166 -7.50 -2.27 2.72
N ARG A 167 -7.14 -2.56 1.47
CA ARG A 167 -6.35 -3.75 1.13
C ARG A 167 -5.41 -3.48 -0.02
N ILE A 168 -4.19 -3.99 0.08
CA ILE A 168 -3.24 -3.98 -1.02
C ILE A 168 -2.56 -5.34 -1.15
N THR A 169 -2.54 -5.85 -2.38
CA THR A 169 -2.01 -7.17 -2.72
C THR A 169 -0.86 -7.02 -3.70
N TRP A 170 0.24 -7.70 -3.40
CA TRP A 170 1.47 -7.74 -4.17
C TRP A 170 1.73 -9.18 -4.58
N ALA A 171 2.12 -9.41 -5.83
CA ALA A 171 2.53 -10.72 -6.31
C ALA A 171 3.90 -10.64 -7.00
N ASN A 172 4.59 -11.78 -7.08
CA ASN A 172 5.83 -11.93 -7.83
C ASN A 172 5.69 -11.41 -9.27
N ASP A 173 6.59 -10.50 -9.67
CA ASP A 173 6.64 -10.01 -11.04
C ASP A 173 7.45 -10.97 -11.94
N THR A 174 6.74 -11.75 -12.74
CA THR A 174 7.31 -12.72 -13.66
C THR A 174 8.16 -12.10 -14.78
N THR A 175 7.96 -10.82 -15.10
CA THR A 175 8.78 -10.12 -16.11
C THR A 175 10.13 -9.71 -15.54
N PHE A 176 10.22 -9.49 -14.23
CA PHE A 176 11.46 -9.18 -13.52
C PHE A 176 12.22 -10.43 -13.10
N GLN A 177 11.53 -11.41 -12.51
CA GLN A 177 12.16 -12.63 -11.98
C GLN A 177 12.50 -13.67 -13.06
N GLY A 178 11.91 -13.52 -14.26
CA GLY A 178 12.03 -14.48 -15.34
C GLY A 178 11.09 -15.68 -15.18
N ARG A 179 10.71 -16.27 -16.32
CA ARG A 179 9.66 -17.31 -16.38
C ARG A 179 10.00 -18.57 -15.58
N VAL A 180 11.28 -18.93 -15.47
CA VAL A 180 11.73 -20.11 -14.73
C VAL A 180 11.54 -19.92 -13.23
N MET A 181 11.90 -18.76 -12.67
CA MET A 181 11.73 -18.49 -11.23
C MET A 181 10.25 -18.37 -10.85
N ALA A 182 9.46 -17.72 -11.71
CA ALA A 182 8.01 -17.64 -11.53
C ALA A 182 7.31 -19.01 -11.52
N ALA A 183 7.83 -19.99 -12.26
CA ALA A 183 7.30 -21.36 -12.26
C ALA A 183 7.69 -22.16 -11.01
N LEU A 184 8.77 -21.77 -10.33
CA LEU A 184 9.30 -22.47 -9.15
C LEU A 184 8.86 -21.85 -7.82
N LEU A 185 8.51 -20.56 -7.83
CA LEU A 185 8.08 -19.81 -6.66
C LEU A 185 6.98 -18.81 -7.03
N SER A 186 5.76 -19.12 -6.61
CA SER A 186 4.69 -18.14 -6.50
C SER A 186 4.73 -17.52 -5.11
N ALA A 187 4.65 -16.20 -5.01
CA ALA A 187 4.50 -15.51 -3.75
C ALA A 187 3.44 -14.42 -3.90
N GLU A 188 2.48 -14.41 -2.99
CA GLU A 188 1.45 -13.38 -2.88
C GLU A 188 1.47 -12.83 -1.45
N ARG A 189 1.62 -11.52 -1.34
CA ARG A 189 1.60 -10.78 -0.08
C ARG A 189 0.42 -9.84 -0.05
N VAL A 190 -0.24 -9.76 1.10
CA VAL A 190 -1.39 -8.89 1.30
C VAL A 190 -1.21 -8.09 2.58
N HIS A 191 -1.56 -6.81 2.53
CA HIS A 191 -1.84 -6.02 3.72
C HIS A 191 -3.33 -5.70 3.76
N GLU A 192 -4.00 -6.13 4.82
CA GLU A 192 -5.38 -5.80 5.14
C GLU A 192 -5.39 -4.84 6.32
N LEU A 193 -6.09 -3.73 6.16
CA LEU A 193 -6.23 -2.70 7.18
C LEU A 193 -7.70 -2.57 7.49
N VAL A 194 -8.07 -2.80 8.75
CA VAL A 194 -9.45 -2.75 9.22
C VAL A 194 -9.54 -1.76 10.36
N GLU A 195 -10.44 -0.80 10.24
CA GLU A 195 -10.73 0.14 11.32
C GLU A 195 -11.42 -0.61 12.47
N ARG A 196 -11.07 -0.35 13.72
CA ARG A 196 -11.75 -0.94 14.88
C ARG A 196 -11.96 0.11 15.95
N GLU A 197 -13.11 0.02 16.59
CA GLU A 197 -13.37 0.74 17.83
C GLU A 197 -12.86 -0.10 19.00
N VAL A 198 -11.90 0.43 19.73
CA VAL A 198 -11.38 -0.20 20.95
C VAL A 198 -11.67 0.73 22.11
N VAL A 199 -12.29 0.17 23.15
CA VAL A 199 -12.49 0.90 24.41
C VAL A 199 -11.15 0.91 25.14
N ASP A 200 -10.67 2.10 25.47
CA ASP A 200 -9.48 2.26 26.27
C ASP A 200 -9.82 1.91 27.74
N ASP A 201 -9.28 0.80 28.23
CA ASP A 201 -9.55 0.29 29.59
C ASP A 201 -9.17 1.29 30.70
N THR A 202 -8.27 2.23 30.41
CA THR A 202 -7.77 3.20 31.40
C THR A 202 -8.65 4.45 31.45
N THR A 203 -9.19 4.88 30.32
CA THR A 203 -9.97 6.12 30.21
C THR A 203 -11.47 5.90 30.01
N GLY A 204 -11.88 4.67 29.71
CA GLY A 204 -13.25 4.31 29.35
C GLY A 204 -13.73 4.91 28.02
N ARG A 205 -12.84 5.54 27.25
CA ARG A 205 -13.17 6.19 25.97
C ARG A 205 -13.02 5.22 24.83
N THR A 206 -13.98 5.21 23.91
CA THR A 206 -13.83 4.54 22.62
C THR A 206 -12.83 5.32 21.78
N ARG A 207 -11.79 4.63 21.30
CA ARG A 207 -10.86 5.16 20.31
C ARG A 207 -10.92 4.32 19.04
N VAL A 208 -10.81 5.00 17.90
CA VAL A 208 -10.66 4.35 16.61
C VAL A 208 -9.19 3.97 16.44
N VAL A 209 -8.92 2.70 16.20
CA VAL A 209 -7.61 2.14 15.88
C VAL A 209 -7.66 1.45 14.53
N THR A 210 -6.51 1.23 13.91
CA THR A 210 -6.40 0.45 12.68
C THR A 210 -5.71 -0.87 12.99
N GLU A 211 -6.37 -1.99 12.75
CA GLU A 211 -5.71 -3.29 12.75
C GLU A 211 -5.12 -3.56 11.37
N VAL A 212 -3.81 -3.79 11.34
CA VAL A 212 -3.06 -4.12 10.12
C VAL A 212 -2.67 -5.59 10.20
N THR A 213 -3.16 -6.38 9.25
CA THR A 213 -2.75 -7.77 9.04
C THR A 213 -1.95 -7.87 7.76
N ASN A 214 -0.68 -8.25 7.88
CA ASN A 214 0.21 -8.55 6.76
C ASN A 214 0.42 -10.06 6.68
N TRP A 215 0.14 -10.66 5.53
CA TRP A 215 0.41 -12.07 5.30
C TRP A 215 1.02 -12.31 3.93
N GLU A 216 1.80 -13.38 3.83
CA GLU A 216 2.35 -13.87 2.57
C GLU A 216 2.15 -15.38 2.47
N VAL A 217 1.71 -15.81 1.30
CA VAL A 217 1.65 -17.22 0.92
C VAL A 217 2.67 -17.46 -0.18
N GLN A 218 3.49 -18.49 0.00
CA GLN A 218 4.39 -18.96 -1.04
C GLN A 218 4.08 -20.41 -1.41
N ASP A 219 4.12 -20.68 -2.70
CA ASP A 219 3.87 -21.99 -3.29
C ASP A 219 4.92 -22.31 -4.37
N GLY A 220 5.03 -23.58 -4.73
CA GLY A 220 6.04 -24.11 -5.64
C GLY A 220 7.24 -24.76 -4.94
N TYR A 221 8.04 -25.50 -5.71
CA TYR A 221 9.16 -26.28 -5.18
C TYR A 221 10.17 -25.44 -4.40
N LEU A 222 10.42 -24.20 -4.83
CA LEU A 222 11.38 -23.32 -4.16
C LEU A 222 10.84 -22.80 -2.81
N ALA A 223 9.52 -22.81 -2.59
CA ALA A 223 8.94 -22.43 -1.31
C ALA A 223 9.38 -23.37 -0.17
N TYR A 224 9.62 -24.66 -0.45
CA TYR A 224 10.19 -25.58 0.54
C TYR A 224 11.61 -25.18 0.95
N VAL A 225 12.44 -24.78 -0.02
CA VAL A 225 13.81 -24.33 0.23
C VAL A 225 13.81 -23.01 1.00
N VAL A 226 12.97 -22.06 0.60
CA VAL A 226 12.83 -20.77 1.29
C VAL A 226 12.34 -20.97 2.73
N LYS A 227 11.34 -21.83 2.94
CA LYS A 227 10.86 -22.18 4.28
C LYS A 227 11.97 -22.75 5.15
N TRP A 228 12.75 -23.69 4.61
CA TRP A 228 13.83 -24.33 5.36
C TRP A 228 14.98 -23.38 5.67
N MET A 229 15.42 -22.55 4.70
CA MET A 229 16.58 -21.66 4.88
C MET A 229 16.25 -20.35 5.59
N PHE A 230 15.08 -19.77 5.30
CA PHE A 230 14.75 -18.38 5.65
C PHE A 230 13.42 -18.22 6.39
N GLY A 231 12.64 -19.28 6.60
CA GLY A 231 11.29 -19.18 7.15
C GLY A 231 11.20 -18.37 8.45
N ALA A 232 12.01 -18.74 9.47
CA ALA A 232 12.04 -18.02 10.74
C ALA A 232 12.50 -16.56 10.60
N ARG A 233 13.42 -16.29 9.66
CA ARG A 233 13.91 -14.94 9.40
C ARG A 233 12.85 -14.08 8.72
N LEU A 234 12.16 -14.62 7.72
CA LEU A 234 11.07 -13.92 7.05
C LEU A 234 9.93 -13.62 8.02
N GLU A 235 9.60 -14.55 8.92
CA GLU A 235 8.60 -14.28 9.96
C GLU A 235 8.98 -13.10 10.87
N GLU A 236 10.25 -13.04 11.30
CA GLU A 236 10.78 -11.90 12.06
C GLU A 236 10.70 -10.59 11.25
N ASN A 237 11.06 -10.63 9.99
CA ASN A 237 11.06 -9.47 9.10
C ASN A 237 9.64 -8.92 8.87
N PHE A 238 8.64 -9.80 8.74
CA PHE A 238 7.23 -9.40 8.60
C PHE A 238 6.70 -8.73 9.86
N ARG A 239 7.11 -9.23 11.03
CA ARG A 239 6.81 -8.60 12.32
C ARG A 239 7.45 -7.22 12.42
N CYS A 240 8.73 -7.11 12.03
CA CYS A 240 9.46 -5.84 11.99
C CYS A 240 8.75 -4.80 11.12
N TRP A 241 8.29 -5.19 9.93
CA TRP A 241 7.56 -4.29 9.03
C TRP A 241 6.36 -3.63 9.73
N VAL A 242 5.44 -4.43 10.27
CA VAL A 242 4.21 -3.88 10.86
C VAL A 242 4.48 -3.12 12.16
N GLN A 243 5.51 -3.50 12.92
CA GLN A 243 5.96 -2.77 14.11
C GLN A 243 6.56 -1.41 13.76
N ASP A 244 7.39 -1.35 12.73
CA ASP A 244 8.00 -0.11 12.28
C ASP A 244 6.94 0.85 11.71
N LEU A 245 5.96 0.33 10.95
CA LEU A 245 4.81 1.10 10.47
C LEU A 245 4.01 1.70 11.64
N LYS A 246 3.74 0.88 12.68
CA LYS A 246 3.07 1.36 13.91
C LYS A 246 3.84 2.52 14.53
N GLY A 247 5.14 2.34 14.77
CA GLY A 247 5.98 3.35 15.41
C GLY A 247 6.03 4.67 14.63
N PHE A 248 6.15 4.59 13.30
CA PHE A 248 6.16 5.77 12.43
C PHE A 248 4.82 6.53 12.47
N VAL A 249 3.71 5.83 12.26
CA VAL A 249 2.39 6.49 12.18
C VAL A 249 1.97 7.05 13.54
N GLU A 250 2.17 6.33 14.64
CA GLU A 250 1.86 6.84 15.98
C GLU A 250 2.77 8.01 16.38
N GLY A 251 4.03 7.99 15.96
CA GLY A 251 4.96 9.11 16.12
C GLY A 251 4.49 10.38 15.40
N GLN A 252 4.03 10.25 14.15
CA GLN A 252 3.45 11.35 13.37
C GLN A 252 2.20 11.95 14.03
N GLN A 253 1.33 11.11 14.62
CA GLN A 253 0.13 11.58 15.34
C GLN A 253 0.49 12.36 16.61
N THR A 254 1.50 11.89 17.35
CA THR A 254 1.97 12.56 18.56
C THR A 254 2.53 13.95 18.24
N GLN A 255 3.30 14.08 17.15
CA GLN A 255 3.82 15.37 16.69
C GLN A 255 2.70 16.33 16.27
N LYS A 256 1.69 15.86 15.54
CA LYS A 256 0.55 16.71 15.12
C LYS A 256 -0.31 17.17 16.29
N GLY A 257 -0.48 16.35 17.33
CA GLY A 257 -1.21 16.73 18.55
C GLY A 257 -0.44 17.68 19.49
N GLY A 258 0.89 17.70 19.41
CA GLY A 258 1.75 18.53 20.26
C GLY A 258 1.96 19.97 19.79
N VAL A 259 1.51 20.35 18.60
CA VAL A 259 1.72 21.70 18.01
C VAL A 259 0.61 22.69 18.43
N VAL A 260 -0.32 22.30 19.30
CA VAL A 260 -1.47 23.12 19.72
C VAL A 260 -1.45 23.52 21.21
N ALA A 261 -0.29 23.45 21.88
CA ALA A 261 -0.13 23.84 23.28
C ALA A 261 0.65 25.15 23.43
#